data_AF-A0A7S0WR17-F1
#
_entry.id   AF-A0A7S0WR17-F1
#
_cell.length_a   1.000
_cell.length_b   1.000
_cell.length_c   1.000
_cell.angle_alpha   90.00
_cell.angle_beta   90.00
_cell.angle_gamma   90.00
#
_symmetry.space_group_name_H-M   'P 1'
#
loop_
_entity.id
_entity.type
_entity.pdbx_description
1 polymer ?
#
loop_
_entity_poly.entity_id
_entity_poly.type
_entity_poly.pdbx_seq_one_letter_code
_entity_poly.pdbx_strand_id
1 'polypeptide(L)'
;VGGLLAGVAVHLIQLNRSQLLGRSMSPATIEKIKKLIQDDAVVTSVYDVKTEEIGAGQFRFKVEIEFDGKMIVKNYLNRKGRADVYRAFREAADSQDDRHMEALMVAYGRELVEALGDEVDRLEQEIYTVEPRIIHVDIESN
;
A
#
# COMPACT_ATOMS: atom_id res chain seq x y z
N VAL A 1 -1.64 -37.61 -40.03
CA VAL A 1 -2.18 -36.28 -39.61
C VAL A 1 -2.37 -36.19 -38.09
N GLY A 2 -2.91 -37.23 -37.41
CA GLY A 2 -3.16 -37.19 -35.96
C GLY A 2 -1.93 -37.00 -35.04
N GLY A 3 -0.77 -37.57 -35.38
CA GLY A 3 0.45 -37.42 -34.56
C GLY A 3 1.01 -36.00 -34.51
N LEU A 4 0.93 -35.26 -35.61
CA LEU A 4 1.35 -33.85 -35.66
C LEU A 4 0.40 -32.97 -34.84
N LEU A 5 -0.91 -33.20 -34.93
CA LEU A 5 -1.91 -32.50 -34.12
C LEU A 5 -1.71 -32.77 -32.62
N ALA A 6 -1.41 -34.01 -32.23
CA ALA A 6 -1.10 -34.36 -30.85
C ALA A 6 0.16 -33.64 -30.32
N GLY A 7 1.21 -33.55 -31.14
CA GLY A 7 2.44 -32.82 -30.79
C GLY A 7 2.21 -31.32 -30.60
N VAL A 8 1.46 -30.69 -31.50
CA VAL A 8 1.10 -29.26 -31.40
C VAL A 8 0.22 -29.00 -30.17
N ALA A 9 -0.73 -29.88 -29.87
CA ALA A 9 -1.59 -29.76 -28.69
C ALA A 9 -0.78 -29.82 -27.38
N VAL A 10 0.16 -30.77 -27.26
CA VAL A 10 1.04 -30.88 -26.08
C VAL A 10 1.93 -29.64 -25.95
N HIS A 11 2.47 -29.14 -27.06
CA HIS A 11 3.28 -27.92 -27.07
C HIS A 11 2.50 -26.69 -26.59
N LEU A 12 1.27 -26.51 -27.08
CA LEU A 12 0.38 -25.44 -26.64
C LEU A 12 -0.02 -25.58 -25.16
N ILE A 13 -0.24 -26.80 -24.66
CA ILE A 13 -0.52 -27.03 -23.23
C ILE A 13 0.67 -26.67 -22.36
N GLN A 14 1.91 -27.00 -22.77
CA GLN A 14 3.10 -26.63 -22.02
C GLN A 14 3.32 -25.11 -22.00
N LEU A 15 3.13 -24.44 -23.14
CA LEU A 15 3.19 -22.98 -23.24
C LEU A 15 2.11 -22.32 -22.39
N ASN A 16 0.86 -22.74 -22.53
CA ASN A 16 -0.25 -22.23 -21.74
C ASN A 16 -0.05 -22.52 -20.25
N ARG A 17 0.46 -23.70 -19.86
CA ARG A 17 0.75 -24.01 -18.45
C ARG A 17 1.81 -23.07 -17.87
N SER A 18 2.83 -22.71 -18.65
CA SER A 18 3.85 -21.75 -18.23
C SER A 18 3.38 -20.28 -18.21
N GLN A 19 2.24 -19.99 -18.84
CA GLN A 19 1.58 -18.67 -18.84
C GLN A 19 0.44 -18.58 -17.82
N LEU A 20 -0.24 -19.70 -17.53
CA LEU A 20 -1.36 -19.83 -16.58
C LEU A 20 -0.87 -19.99 -15.13
N LEU A 21 0.31 -20.58 -14.92
CA LEU A 21 1.04 -20.40 -13.67
C LEU A 21 1.67 -19.01 -13.76
N GLY A 22 0.88 -18.00 -13.38
CA GLY A 22 1.25 -16.58 -13.48
C GLY A 22 2.70 -16.40 -13.06
N ARG A 23 3.51 -15.86 -13.97
CA ARG A 23 4.90 -15.58 -13.66
C ARG A 23 4.91 -14.54 -12.55
N SER A 24 5.61 -14.83 -11.46
CA SER A 24 5.84 -13.84 -10.42
C SER A 24 6.97 -12.90 -10.86
N MET A 25 7.00 -11.72 -10.24
CA MET A 25 8.14 -10.82 -10.39
C MET A 25 9.42 -11.49 -9.89
N SER A 26 10.58 -11.02 -10.37
CA SER A 26 11.86 -11.59 -9.92
C SER A 26 12.01 -11.46 -8.39
N PRO A 27 12.51 -12.49 -7.68
CA PRO A 27 12.68 -12.43 -6.23
C PRO A 27 13.53 -11.25 -5.77
N ALA A 28 14.52 -10.84 -6.56
CA ALA A 28 15.37 -9.70 -6.27
C ALA A 28 14.59 -8.37 -6.30
N THR A 29 13.66 -8.20 -7.26
CA THR A 29 12.79 -7.02 -7.31
C THR A 29 11.81 -7.02 -6.15
N ILE A 30 11.22 -8.17 -5.82
CA ILE A 30 10.28 -8.31 -4.69
C ILE A 30 10.97 -7.90 -3.38
N GLU A 31 12.17 -8.42 -3.10
CA GLU A 31 12.89 -8.06 -1.88
C GLU A 31 13.35 -6.60 -1.87
N LYS A 32 13.66 -6.01 -3.03
CA LYS A 32 13.96 -4.57 -3.11
C LYS A 32 12.75 -3.73 -2.71
N ILE A 33 11.56 -4.04 -3.23
CA ILE A 33 10.31 -3.34 -2.90
C ILE A 33 9.94 -3.56 -1.43
N LYS A 34 10.01 -4.81 -0.97
CA LYS A 34 9.71 -5.14 0.44
C LYS A 34 10.62 -4.37 1.40
N LYS A 35 11.93 -4.31 1.11
CA LYS A 35 12.87 -3.54 1.93
C LYS A 35 12.56 -2.05 1.92
N LEU A 36 12.22 -1.48 0.78
CA LEU A 36 11.79 -0.08 0.68
C LEU A 36 10.60 0.20 1.63
N ILE A 37 9.58 -0.65 1.61
CA ILE A 37 8.40 -0.51 2.47
C ILE A 37 8.77 -0.72 3.95
N GLN A 38 9.62 -1.71 4.26
CA GLN A 38 10.08 -1.99 5.63
C GLN A 38 10.95 -0.90 6.24
N ASP A 39 11.73 -0.19 5.41
CA ASP A 39 12.60 0.90 5.86
C ASP A 39 11.80 2.22 6.06
N ASP A 40 10.52 2.25 5.70
CA ASP A 40 9.66 3.41 5.86
C ASP A 40 9.22 3.64 7.31
N ALA A 41 9.31 4.88 7.78
CA ALA A 41 9.01 5.23 9.17
C ALA A 41 7.53 5.08 9.54
N VAL A 42 6.60 5.05 8.60
CA VAL A 42 5.17 4.84 8.90
C VAL A 42 4.77 3.37 8.92
N VAL A 43 5.69 2.46 8.59
CA VAL A 43 5.45 1.01 8.53
C VAL A 43 6.11 0.32 9.72
N THR A 44 5.35 -0.51 10.42
CA THR A 44 5.85 -1.35 11.51
C THR A 44 6.27 -2.71 11.01
N SER A 45 5.49 -3.30 10.09
CA SER A 45 5.71 -4.65 9.61
C SER A 45 5.09 -4.85 8.22
N VAL A 46 5.62 -5.83 7.48
CA VAL A 46 5.23 -6.16 6.10
C VAL A 46 5.04 -7.66 5.99
N TYR A 47 3.89 -8.08 5.48
CA TYR A 47 3.43 -9.46 5.37
C TYR A 47 2.84 -9.76 3.98
N ASP A 48 2.67 -11.05 3.71
CA ASP A 48 1.95 -11.61 2.55
C ASP A 48 2.22 -10.96 1.18
N VAL A 49 3.49 -10.64 0.89
CA VAL A 49 3.87 -10.06 -0.40
C VAL A 49 3.61 -11.06 -1.53
N LYS A 50 2.73 -10.68 -2.47
CA LYS A 50 2.36 -11.48 -3.64
C LYS A 50 2.53 -10.66 -4.91
N THR A 51 2.96 -11.33 -5.98
CA THR A 51 3.07 -10.72 -7.30
C THR A 51 2.56 -11.65 -8.38
N GLU A 52 1.88 -11.08 -9.37
CA GLU A 52 1.29 -11.81 -10.49
C GLU A 52 1.54 -11.05 -11.79
N GLU A 53 2.08 -11.70 -12.82
CA GLU A 53 2.14 -11.14 -14.18
C GLU A 53 0.74 -11.19 -14.81
N ILE A 54 0.18 -10.02 -15.14
CA ILE A 54 -1.18 -9.89 -15.71
C ILE A 54 -1.14 -9.79 -17.25
N GLY A 55 0.02 -9.48 -17.83
CA GLY A 55 0.22 -9.47 -19.27
C GLY A 55 1.54 -8.85 -19.69
N ALA A 56 2.20 -9.41 -20.71
CA ALA A 56 3.40 -8.86 -21.37
C ALA A 56 4.44 -8.19 -20.44
N GLY A 57 4.76 -8.80 -19.29
CA GLY A 57 5.71 -8.27 -18.31
C GLY A 57 5.18 -7.16 -17.38
N GLN A 58 3.86 -6.95 -17.33
CA GLN A 58 3.17 -6.08 -16.38
C GLN A 58 2.74 -6.87 -15.14
N PHE A 59 2.89 -6.28 -13.96
CA PHE A 59 2.70 -6.98 -12.69
C PHE A 59 1.59 -6.34 -11.84
N ARG A 60 0.87 -7.18 -11.12
CA ARG A 60 0.13 -6.81 -9.90
C ARG A 60 1.02 -7.08 -8.70
N PHE A 61 1.06 -6.14 -7.77
CA PHE A 61 1.75 -6.26 -6.50
C PHE A 61 0.71 -6.13 -5.38
N LYS A 62 0.66 -7.11 -4.49
CA LYS A 62 -0.19 -7.08 -3.29
C LYS A 62 0.68 -7.25 -2.05
N VAL A 63 0.37 -6.51 -1.01
CA VAL A 63 1.09 -6.56 0.26
C VAL A 63 0.18 -6.22 1.41
N GLU A 64 0.36 -6.92 2.53
CA GLU A 64 -0.24 -6.56 3.80
C GLU A 64 0.79 -5.81 4.65
N ILE A 65 0.41 -4.68 5.23
CA ILE A 65 1.30 -3.91 6.11
C ILE A 65 0.60 -3.49 7.39
N GLU A 66 1.39 -3.27 8.43
CA GLU A 66 0.94 -2.67 9.69
C GLU A 66 1.51 -1.26 9.79
N PHE A 67 0.64 -0.27 10.00
CA PHE A 67 1.07 1.12 10.11
C PHE A 67 1.42 1.51 11.54
N ASP A 68 2.48 2.30 11.71
CA ASP A 68 2.72 3.02 12.97
C ASP A 68 1.81 4.25 13.06
N GLY A 69 0.66 4.09 13.73
CA GLY A 69 -0.30 5.17 13.97
C GLY A 69 0.29 6.39 14.68
N LYS A 70 1.36 6.24 15.49
CA LYS A 70 2.02 7.38 16.13
C LYS A 70 2.78 8.21 15.10
N MET A 71 3.41 7.55 14.13
CA MET A 71 4.14 8.23 13.06
C MET A 71 3.18 8.93 12.10
N ILE A 72 2.04 8.30 11.78
CA ILE A 72 0.96 8.94 11.00
C ILE A 72 0.49 10.23 11.68
N VAL A 73 0.15 10.16 12.98
CA VAL A 73 -0.29 11.34 13.74
C VAL A 73 0.81 12.42 13.78
N LYS A 74 2.08 12.04 13.98
CA LYS A 74 3.20 13.00 13.95
C LYS A 74 3.33 13.68 12.59
N ASN A 75 3.20 12.94 11.50
CA ASN A 75 3.26 13.47 10.13
C ASN A 75 2.08 14.41 9.88
N TYR A 76 0.87 13.99 10.23
CA TYR A 76 -0.33 14.83 10.16
C TYR A 76 -0.15 16.15 10.92
N LEU A 77 0.29 16.10 12.18
CA LEU A 77 0.50 17.29 13.00
C LEU A 77 1.59 18.21 12.41
N ASN A 78 2.61 17.65 11.77
CA ASN A 78 3.64 18.42 11.08
C ASN A 78 3.09 19.15 9.85
N ARG A 79 2.26 18.48 9.04
CA ARG A 79 1.65 19.05 7.83
C ARG A 79 0.63 20.13 8.18
N LYS A 80 -0.25 19.88 9.15
CA LYS A 80 -1.32 20.80 9.54
C LYS A 80 -0.87 21.95 10.43
N GLY A 81 0.22 21.78 11.18
CA GLY A 81 0.73 22.76 12.13
C GLY A 81 0.36 22.41 13.58
N ARG A 82 1.31 21.83 14.31
CA ARG A 82 1.16 21.40 15.72
C ARG A 82 0.56 22.47 16.62
N ALA A 83 1.01 23.72 16.47
CA ALA A 83 0.60 24.82 17.34
C ALA A 83 -0.90 25.11 17.24
N ASP A 84 -1.46 25.08 16.03
CA ASP A 84 -2.86 25.38 15.77
C ASP A 84 -3.76 24.25 16.27
N VAL A 85 -3.36 22.99 16.01
CA VAL A 85 -4.08 21.82 16.52
C VAL A 85 -4.08 21.84 18.06
N TYR A 86 -2.92 22.04 18.69
CA TYR A 86 -2.84 22.11 20.15
C TYR A 86 -3.63 23.27 20.75
N ARG A 87 -3.69 24.43 20.06
CA ARG A 87 -4.51 25.55 20.49
C ARG A 87 -5.99 25.18 20.45
N ALA A 88 -6.47 24.63 19.34
CA ALA A 88 -7.88 24.22 19.20
C ALA A 88 -8.31 23.22 20.28
N PHE A 89 -7.47 22.21 20.56
CA PHE A 89 -7.77 21.22 21.62
C PHE A 89 -7.75 21.83 23.03
N ARG A 90 -6.86 22.80 23.31
CA ARG A 90 -6.86 23.50 24.60
C ARG A 90 -8.09 24.39 24.75
N GLU A 91 -8.45 25.16 23.73
CA GLU A 91 -9.64 26.01 23.73
C GLU A 91 -10.92 25.19 23.94
N ALA A 92 -11.01 24.02 23.28
CA ALA A 92 -12.12 23.09 23.46
C ALA A 92 -12.17 22.49 24.88
N ALA A 93 -11.02 22.21 25.50
CA ALA A 93 -10.97 21.67 26.85
C ALA A 93 -11.34 22.73 27.91
N ASP A 94 -10.89 23.97 27.71
CA ASP A 94 -11.14 25.08 28.63
C ASP A 94 -12.60 25.57 28.59
N SER A 95 -13.29 25.41 27.45
CA SER A 95 -14.68 25.85 27.30
C SER A 95 -15.69 25.02 28.10
N GLN A 96 -15.32 23.80 28.52
CA GLN A 96 -16.22 22.80 29.12
C GLN A 96 -17.49 22.52 28.28
N ASP A 97 -17.44 22.77 26.97
CA ASP A 97 -18.51 22.47 26.02
C ASP A 97 -18.22 21.14 25.33
N ASP A 98 -18.84 20.07 25.85
CA ASP A 98 -18.70 18.71 25.32
C ASP A 98 -19.06 18.61 23.83
N ARG A 99 -19.98 19.44 23.33
CA ARG A 99 -20.37 19.42 21.91
C ARG A 99 -19.27 19.99 21.02
N HIS A 100 -18.60 21.04 21.49
CA HIS A 100 -17.47 21.62 20.78
C HIS A 100 -16.29 20.64 20.77
N MET A 101 -16.03 19.97 21.90
CA MET A 101 -15.01 18.93 21.99
C MET A 101 -15.30 17.76 21.04
N GLU A 102 -16.54 17.26 21.04
CA GLU A 102 -16.96 16.17 20.16
C GLU A 102 -16.80 16.55 18.68
N ALA A 103 -17.23 17.75 18.28
CA ALA A 103 -17.06 18.24 16.92
C ALA A 103 -15.58 18.31 16.49
N LEU A 104 -14.70 18.75 17.40
CA LEU A 104 -13.26 18.78 17.14
C LEU A 104 -12.67 17.37 17.00
N MET A 105 -13.08 16.42 17.85
CA MET A 105 -12.64 15.02 17.78
C MET A 105 -13.08 14.36 16.48
N VAL A 106 -14.32 14.61 16.03
CA VAL A 106 -14.82 14.11 14.73
C VAL A 106 -14.01 14.69 13.58
N ALA A 107 -13.74 15.99 13.59
CA ALA A 107 -12.93 16.64 12.55
C ALA A 107 -11.50 16.06 12.51
N TYR A 108 -10.87 15.91 13.67
CA TYR A 108 -9.55 15.31 13.80
C TYR A 108 -9.52 13.86 13.31
N GLY A 109 -10.51 13.04 13.71
CA GLY A 109 -10.61 11.65 13.29
C GLY A 109 -10.74 11.49 11.77
N ARG A 110 -11.57 12.32 11.12
CA ARG A 110 -11.70 12.33 9.66
C ARG A 110 -10.37 12.64 8.98
N GLU A 111 -9.70 13.69 9.43
CA GLU A 111 -8.44 14.10 8.81
C GLU A 111 -7.29 13.12 9.07
N LEU A 112 -7.33 12.37 10.17
CA LEU A 112 -6.38 11.27 10.38
C LEU A 112 -6.58 10.13 9.37
N VAL A 113 -7.82 9.79 9.04
CA VAL A 113 -8.11 8.78 8.01
C VAL A 113 -7.63 9.27 6.64
N GLU A 114 -7.83 10.55 6.32
CA GLU A 114 -7.29 11.17 5.11
C GLU A 114 -5.75 11.13 5.10
N ALA A 115 -5.10 11.44 6.23
CA ALA A 115 -3.64 11.39 6.35
C ALA A 115 -3.07 9.97 6.21
N LEU A 116 -3.80 8.93 6.66
CA LEU A 116 -3.44 7.54 6.40
C LEU A 116 -3.51 7.23 4.90
N GLY A 117 -4.59 7.68 4.22
CA GLY A 117 -4.72 7.54 2.77
C GLY A 117 -3.57 8.19 2.01
N ASP A 118 -3.16 9.41 2.40
CA ASP A 118 -2.00 10.08 1.81
C ASP A 118 -0.69 9.28 1.97
N GLU A 119 -0.51 8.57 3.09
CA GLU A 119 0.67 7.73 3.31
C GLU A 119 0.63 6.44 2.48
N VAL A 120 -0.56 5.85 2.26
CA VAL A 120 -0.76 4.74 1.32
C VAL A 120 -0.37 5.19 -0.09
N ASP A 121 -0.95 6.29 -0.57
CA ASP A 121 -0.67 6.85 -1.90
C ASP A 121 0.83 7.13 -2.09
N ARG A 122 1.49 7.69 -1.07
CA ARG A 122 2.95 7.93 -1.11
C ARG A 122 3.72 6.63 -1.28
N LEU A 123 3.43 5.60 -0.48
CA LEU A 123 4.10 4.30 -0.57
C LEU A 123 3.87 3.65 -1.95
N GLU A 124 2.66 3.73 -2.49
CA GLU A 124 2.37 3.24 -3.84
C GLU A 124 3.24 3.92 -4.90
N GLN A 125 3.39 5.25 -4.85
CA GLN A 125 4.25 5.99 -5.78
C GLN A 125 5.73 5.59 -5.67
N GLU A 126 6.22 5.32 -4.46
CA GLU A 126 7.59 4.84 -4.26
C GLU A 126 7.78 3.43 -4.85
N ILE A 127 6.79 2.55 -4.72
CA ILE A 127 6.79 1.21 -5.33
C ILE A 127 6.83 1.33 -6.87
N TYR A 128 6.00 2.19 -7.46
CA TYR A 128 5.99 2.44 -8.91
C TYR A 128 7.33 2.98 -9.42
N THR A 129 8.02 3.79 -8.61
CA THR A 129 9.36 4.31 -8.94
C THR A 129 10.41 3.20 -8.99
N VAL A 130 10.27 2.17 -8.14
CA VAL A 130 11.20 1.03 -8.11
C VAL A 130 10.98 0.07 -9.29
N GLU A 131 9.73 -0.21 -9.65
CA GLU A 131 9.36 -1.09 -10.75
C GLU A 131 8.17 -0.52 -11.54
N PRO A 132 8.41 0.27 -12.60
CA PRO A 132 7.36 0.91 -13.40
C PRO A 132 6.45 -0.07 -14.16
N ARG A 133 6.82 -1.36 -14.23
CA ARG A 133 5.98 -2.40 -14.83
C ARG A 133 4.84 -2.85 -13.90
N ILE A 134 4.86 -2.45 -12.63
CA ILE A 134 3.71 -2.65 -11.75
C ILE A 134 2.61 -1.71 -12.21
N ILE A 135 1.41 -2.25 -12.43
CA ILE A 135 0.25 -1.46 -12.85
C ILE A 135 -0.77 -1.35 -11.72
N HIS A 136 -0.83 -2.35 -10.86
CA HIS A 136 -1.70 -2.36 -9.68
C HIS A 136 -0.87 -2.66 -8.44
N VAL A 137 -0.90 -1.74 -7.49
CA VAL A 137 -0.46 -1.95 -6.11
C VAL A 137 -1.72 -2.08 -5.27
N ASP A 138 -1.76 -3.06 -4.39
CA ASP A 138 -2.82 -3.26 -3.40
C ASP A 138 -2.14 -3.33 -2.04
N ILE A 139 -2.33 -2.29 -1.24
CA ILE A 139 -1.80 -2.22 0.13
C ILE A 139 -2.97 -2.44 1.08
N GLU A 140 -2.94 -3.56 1.78
CA GLU A 140 -3.96 -3.91 2.76
C GLU A 140 -3.40 -3.65 4.18
N SER A 141 -4.18 -2.94 5.02
CA SER A 141 -3.84 -2.76 6.44
C SER A 141 -4.51 -3.84 7.27
N ASN A 142 -3.75 -4.47 8.18
CA ASN A 142 -4.30 -5.32 9.24
C ASN A 142 -4.68 -4.50 10.48
#